data_AF-A0A2K2VS48-F1
#
_entry.id   AF-A0A2K2VS48-F1
#
_cell.length_a   1.000
_cell.length_b   1.000
_cell.length_c   1.000
_cell.angle_alpha   90.00
_cell.angle_beta   90.00
_cell.angle_gamma   90.00
#
_symmetry.space_group_name_H-M   'P 1'
#
loop_
_entity.id
_entity.type
_entity.pdbx_description
1 polymer ?
#
loop_
_entity_poly.entity_id
_entity_poly.type
_entity_poly.pdbx_seq_one_letter_code
_entity_poly.pdbx_strand_id
1 'polypeptide(L)'
;MDKPRTVFSAVVLAGDRSSEDPVAEAAGVSSKSLIPVGGRPMVLRVLDALEEAREIESVILCGPHRAAIGEEEELHARIASGKVKWVESQATPSSSTYHTIQSLPDSTPVLVTTADHALLTAEMVDYFCSGARGSGKDVVVGLALHELVTAKYPETKRTAIQLADGSYCSCNLFGFLTPEARSAAHFWRKVESQRKKTLRVIAGFGWLNLLLYLLKRPSLEEGLERISHRIGLRAGAVLLPFPEAAVDVDSFSDWKLVESIVANRTG
;
A
#
# COMPACT_ATOMS: atom_id res chain seq x y z
N MET A 1 8.57 16.35 -29.65
CA MET A 1 8.47 14.90 -29.38
C MET A 1 8.29 14.76 -27.89
N ASP A 2 7.06 14.47 -27.44
CA ASP A 2 6.83 14.11 -26.05
C ASP A 2 7.61 12.84 -25.74
N LYS A 3 8.37 12.83 -24.64
CA LYS A 3 8.93 11.57 -24.14
C LYS A 3 7.76 10.61 -23.89
N PRO A 4 7.87 9.31 -24.24
CA PRO A 4 6.84 8.34 -23.90
C PRO A 4 6.59 8.41 -22.39
N ARG A 5 5.33 8.63 -22.00
CA ARG A 5 4.91 8.68 -20.60
C ARG A 5 5.23 7.31 -20.00
N THR A 6 6.22 7.25 -19.11
CA THR A 6 6.57 5.99 -18.43
C THR A 6 5.49 5.68 -17.41
N VAL A 7 4.60 4.78 -17.78
CA VAL A 7 3.50 4.26 -16.97
C VAL A 7 4.01 3.16 -16.04
N PHE A 8 3.29 2.94 -14.94
CA PHE A 8 3.65 1.99 -13.89
C PHE A 8 2.97 0.64 -14.12
N SER A 9 3.64 -0.43 -13.72
CA SER A 9 2.95 -1.67 -13.35
C SER A 9 2.52 -1.58 -11.88
N ALA A 10 1.24 -1.81 -11.60
CA ALA A 10 0.73 -1.89 -10.25
C ALA A 10 0.84 -3.31 -9.70
N VAL A 11 1.27 -3.44 -8.45
CA VAL A 11 1.30 -4.66 -7.67
C VAL A 11 0.38 -4.47 -6.46
N VAL A 12 -0.69 -5.24 -6.40
CA VAL A 12 -1.66 -5.22 -5.31
C VAL A 12 -1.40 -6.40 -4.39
N LEU A 13 -1.05 -6.12 -3.14
CA LEU A 13 -0.84 -7.14 -2.11
C LEU A 13 -2.19 -7.51 -1.48
N ALA A 14 -2.63 -8.74 -1.72
CA ALA A 14 -3.92 -9.29 -1.28
C ALA A 14 -3.76 -10.59 -0.47
N GLY A 15 -2.55 -10.91 -0.02
CA GLY A 15 -2.29 -12.10 0.80
C GLY A 15 -2.74 -11.91 2.24
N ASP A 16 -3.40 -12.93 2.79
CA ASP A 16 -3.80 -12.97 4.20
C ASP A 16 -2.60 -13.27 5.10
N ARG A 17 -2.54 -12.63 6.27
CA ARG A 17 -1.45 -12.81 7.25
C ARG A 17 -1.67 -14.02 8.16
N SER A 18 -2.92 -14.44 8.31
CA SER A 18 -3.39 -15.60 9.08
C SER A 18 -4.60 -16.21 8.38
N SER A 19 -4.86 -17.49 8.61
CA SER A 19 -6.08 -18.17 8.12
C SER A 19 -7.36 -17.70 8.82
N GLU A 20 -7.22 -16.96 9.92
CA GLU A 20 -8.30 -16.43 10.74
C GLU A 20 -8.13 -14.91 10.79
N ASP A 21 -8.88 -14.19 9.97
CA ASP A 21 -9.03 -12.73 10.06
C ASP A 21 -10.41 -12.44 10.66
N PRO A 22 -10.49 -11.79 11.85
CA PRO A 22 -11.77 -11.56 12.53
C PRO A 22 -12.76 -10.71 11.73
N VAL A 23 -12.28 -9.84 10.84
CA VAL A 23 -13.13 -9.01 9.99
C VAL A 23 -13.66 -9.84 8.82
N ALA A 24 -12.82 -10.69 8.22
CA ALA A 24 -13.23 -11.62 7.17
C ALA A 24 -14.28 -12.62 7.68
N GLU A 25 -14.09 -13.17 8.89
CA GLU A 25 -15.05 -14.04 9.54
C GLU A 25 -16.39 -13.32 9.79
N ALA A 26 -16.34 -12.10 10.33
CA ALA A 26 -17.54 -11.29 10.55
C ALA A 26 -18.28 -10.93 9.25
N ALA A 27 -17.54 -10.81 8.14
CA ALA A 27 -18.07 -10.56 6.81
C ALA A 27 -18.50 -11.84 6.06
N GLY A 28 -18.23 -13.03 6.61
CA GLY A 28 -18.58 -14.31 6.00
C GLY A 28 -17.76 -14.66 4.74
N VAL A 29 -16.54 -14.12 4.60
CA VAL A 29 -15.66 -14.35 3.45
C VAL A 29 -14.36 -15.06 3.86
N SER A 30 -13.75 -15.80 2.93
CA SER A 30 -12.54 -16.58 3.21
C SER A 30 -11.24 -15.78 3.24
N SER A 31 -11.25 -14.53 2.76
CA SER A 31 -10.08 -13.64 2.68
C SER A 31 -10.45 -12.20 3.04
N LYS A 32 -9.54 -11.52 3.73
CA LYS A 32 -9.69 -10.09 4.10
C LYS A 32 -9.93 -9.23 2.86
N SER A 33 -9.25 -9.54 1.76
CA SER A 33 -9.36 -8.79 0.51
C SER A 33 -10.76 -8.82 -0.13
N LEU A 34 -11.58 -9.82 0.22
CA LEU A 34 -12.94 -10.01 -0.31
C LEU A 34 -14.02 -9.36 0.56
N ILE A 35 -13.68 -8.79 1.72
CA ILE A 35 -14.64 -8.10 2.58
C ILE A 35 -15.38 -7.04 1.72
N PRO A 36 -16.72 -7.02 1.73
CA PRO A 36 -17.47 -6.04 0.96
C PRO A 36 -17.38 -4.65 1.61
N VAL A 37 -17.26 -3.62 0.79
CA VAL A 37 -17.40 -2.21 1.16
C VAL A 37 -18.43 -1.58 0.23
N GLY A 38 -19.56 -1.11 0.76
CA GLY A 38 -20.66 -0.59 -0.04
C GLY A 38 -21.13 -1.60 -1.09
N GLY A 39 -21.23 -2.87 -0.70
CA GLY A 39 -21.65 -3.98 -1.55
C GLY A 39 -20.61 -4.49 -2.57
N ARG A 40 -19.39 -3.92 -2.60
CA ARG A 40 -18.33 -4.33 -3.53
C ARG A 40 -17.08 -4.79 -2.78
N PRO A 41 -16.50 -5.97 -3.09
CA PRO A 41 -15.26 -6.44 -2.47
C PRO A 41 -14.13 -5.41 -2.51
N MET A 42 -13.39 -5.25 -1.40
CA MET A 42 -12.30 -4.27 -1.30
C MET A 42 -11.28 -4.41 -2.42
N VAL A 43 -10.87 -5.66 -2.75
CA VAL A 43 -9.92 -5.92 -3.83
C VAL A 43 -10.43 -5.41 -5.18
N LEU A 44 -11.72 -5.58 -5.49
CA LEU A 44 -12.29 -5.10 -6.75
C LEU A 44 -12.32 -3.58 -6.81
N ARG A 45 -12.59 -2.89 -5.70
CA ARG A 45 -12.49 -1.42 -5.63
C ARG A 45 -11.08 -0.92 -5.93
N VAL A 46 -10.07 -1.58 -5.37
CA VAL A 46 -8.66 -1.24 -5.65
C VAL A 46 -8.31 -1.50 -7.11
N LEU A 47 -8.76 -2.63 -7.67
CA LEU A 47 -8.54 -2.95 -9.09
C LEU A 47 -9.22 -1.93 -10.02
N ASP A 48 -10.44 -1.50 -9.72
CA ASP A 48 -11.13 -0.45 -10.50
C ASP A 48 -10.34 0.87 -10.48
N ALA A 49 -9.93 1.32 -9.30
CA ALA A 49 -9.16 2.55 -9.16
C ALA A 49 -7.84 2.52 -9.96
N LEU A 50 -7.19 1.35 -10.03
CA LEU A 50 -5.96 1.16 -10.80
C LEU A 50 -6.21 1.06 -12.30
N GLU A 51 -7.31 0.44 -12.73
CA GLU A 51 -7.70 0.35 -14.14
C GLU A 51 -8.16 1.70 -14.71
N GLU A 52 -8.77 2.55 -13.90
CA GLU A 52 -9.19 3.90 -14.25
C GLU A 52 -8.04 4.92 -14.22
N ALA A 53 -6.94 4.61 -13.52
CA ALA A 53 -5.77 5.48 -13.41
C ALA A 53 -4.99 5.54 -14.72
N ARG A 54 -4.62 6.76 -15.14
CA ARG A 54 -3.87 7.01 -16.39
C ARG A 54 -2.39 6.66 -16.27
N GLU A 55 -1.88 6.61 -15.04
CA GLU A 55 -0.48 6.28 -14.78
C GLU A 55 -0.20 4.77 -14.69
N ILE A 56 -1.22 3.91 -14.81
CA ILE A 56 -1.10 2.45 -14.68
C ILE A 56 -1.30 1.77 -16.03
N GLU A 57 -0.37 0.89 -16.40
CA GLU A 57 -0.44 0.10 -17.64
C GLU A 57 -0.95 -1.31 -17.41
N SER A 58 -0.55 -1.91 -16.29
CA SER A 58 -0.80 -3.31 -15.99
C SER A 58 -0.95 -3.50 -14.49
N VAL A 59 -1.77 -4.48 -14.11
CA VAL A 59 -2.05 -4.79 -12.72
C VAL A 59 -1.69 -6.25 -12.43
N ILE A 60 -0.94 -6.43 -11.35
CA ILE A 60 -0.55 -7.73 -10.82
C ILE A 60 -1.13 -7.86 -9.43
N LEU A 61 -1.96 -8.87 -9.23
CA LEU A 61 -2.57 -9.17 -7.95
C LEU A 61 -1.79 -10.31 -7.27
N CYS A 62 -1.20 -10.02 -6.11
CA CYS A 62 -0.44 -10.96 -5.29
C CYS A 62 -1.32 -11.52 -4.16
N GLY A 63 -1.91 -12.70 -4.36
CA GLY A 63 -3.00 -13.19 -3.51
C GLY A 63 -4.38 -12.80 -4.06
N PRO A 64 -5.49 -12.99 -3.32
CA PRO A 64 -5.58 -13.89 -2.18
C PRO A 64 -5.29 -15.35 -2.61
N HIS A 65 -5.44 -16.30 -1.69
CA HIS A 65 -5.25 -17.72 -2.03
C HIS A 65 -6.19 -18.14 -3.17
N ARG A 66 -5.77 -19.08 -4.01
CA ARG A 66 -6.50 -19.46 -5.23
C ARG A 66 -7.97 -19.86 -4.99
N ALA A 67 -8.28 -20.44 -3.83
CA ALA A 67 -9.64 -20.83 -3.47
C ALA A 67 -10.57 -19.61 -3.35
N ALA A 68 -10.10 -18.55 -2.67
CA ALA A 68 -10.84 -17.31 -2.47
C ALA A 68 -11.16 -16.60 -3.81
N ILE A 69 -10.28 -16.73 -4.81
CA ILE A 69 -10.55 -16.17 -6.16
C ILE A 69 -11.82 -16.78 -6.78
N GLY A 70 -12.06 -18.07 -6.55
CA GLY A 70 -13.23 -18.76 -7.09
C GLY A 70 -14.54 -18.39 -6.40
N GLU A 71 -14.48 -17.71 -5.26
CA GLU A 71 -15.65 -17.24 -4.52
C GLU A 71 -16.21 -15.94 -5.09
N GLU A 72 -15.42 -15.20 -5.89
CA GLU A 72 -15.88 -13.98 -6.54
C GLU A 72 -15.72 -14.04 -8.07
N GLU A 73 -16.87 -14.08 -8.77
CA GLU A 73 -16.96 -14.34 -10.21
C GLU A 73 -16.25 -13.25 -11.03
N GLU A 74 -16.42 -11.99 -10.64
CA GLU A 74 -15.81 -10.86 -11.34
C GLU A 74 -14.27 -10.89 -11.23
N LEU A 75 -13.76 -11.21 -10.04
CA LEU A 75 -12.32 -11.34 -9.80
C LEU A 75 -11.74 -12.50 -10.63
N HIS A 76 -12.42 -13.64 -10.63
CA HIS A 76 -12.04 -14.79 -11.44
C HIS A 76 -12.00 -14.44 -12.93
N ALA A 77 -13.02 -13.74 -13.44
CA ALA A 77 -13.10 -13.33 -14.85
C ALA A 77 -11.98 -12.37 -15.26
N ARG A 78 -11.62 -11.40 -14.40
CA ARG A 78 -10.49 -10.47 -14.66
C ARG A 78 -9.15 -11.21 -14.75
N ILE A 79 -8.96 -12.25 -13.95
CA ILE A 79 -7.75 -13.07 -13.98
C ILE A 79 -7.74 -13.99 -15.21
N ALA A 80 -8.86 -14.67 -15.48
CA ALA A 80 -8.99 -15.60 -16.60
C ALA A 80 -8.83 -14.91 -17.97
N SER A 81 -9.32 -13.67 -18.10
CA SER A 81 -9.15 -12.86 -19.31
C SER A 81 -7.74 -12.25 -19.47
N GLY A 82 -6.88 -12.35 -18.45
CA GLY A 82 -5.55 -11.74 -18.44
C GLY A 82 -5.55 -10.24 -18.17
N LYS A 83 -6.71 -9.64 -17.87
CA LYS A 83 -6.83 -8.21 -17.48
C LYS A 83 -6.05 -7.92 -16.20
N VAL A 84 -6.05 -8.87 -15.26
CA VAL A 84 -5.24 -8.83 -14.04
C VAL A 84 -4.35 -10.06 -14.00
N LYS A 85 -3.03 -9.87 -13.91
CA LYS A 85 -2.10 -10.97 -13.72
C LYS A 85 -2.14 -11.41 -12.26
N TRP A 86 -2.56 -12.64 -11.98
CA TRP A 86 -2.49 -13.18 -10.63
C TRP A 86 -1.17 -13.91 -10.36
N VAL A 87 -0.61 -13.71 -9.17
CA VAL A 87 0.50 -14.49 -8.63
C VAL A 87 0.21 -14.90 -7.20
N GLU A 88 0.74 -16.04 -6.79
CA GLU A 88 0.60 -16.52 -5.42
C GLU A 88 1.38 -15.62 -4.45
N SER A 89 0.74 -15.24 -3.35
CA SER A 89 1.38 -14.47 -2.28
C SER A 89 2.47 -15.30 -1.60
N GLN A 90 3.55 -14.63 -1.22
CA GLN A 90 4.59 -15.20 -0.37
C GLN A 90 4.21 -15.08 1.10
N ALA A 91 4.99 -15.70 1.99
CA ALA A 91 4.75 -15.69 3.43
C ALA A 91 4.66 -14.30 4.09
N THR A 92 5.13 -13.25 3.41
CA THR A 92 5.01 -11.87 3.89
C THR A 92 4.78 -10.86 2.75
N PRO A 93 4.23 -9.66 3.04
CA PRO A 93 4.06 -8.59 2.06
C PRO A 93 5.36 -8.16 1.38
N SER A 94 6.46 -8.03 2.14
CA SER A 94 7.76 -7.64 1.58
C SER A 94 8.35 -8.73 0.68
N SER A 95 8.15 -10.01 1.02
CA SER A 95 8.57 -11.14 0.20
C SER A 95 7.76 -11.19 -1.09
N SER A 96 6.44 -11.00 -1.01
CA SER A 96 5.56 -10.94 -2.18
C SER A 96 5.98 -9.81 -3.11
N THR A 97 6.20 -8.62 -2.55
CA THR A 97 6.68 -7.46 -3.30
C THR A 97 8.01 -7.76 -4.00
N TYR A 98 8.99 -8.28 -3.27
CA TYR A 98 10.30 -8.62 -3.82
C TYR A 98 10.18 -9.61 -4.98
N HIS A 99 9.49 -10.74 -4.80
CA HIS A 99 9.37 -11.75 -5.84
C HIS A 99 8.63 -11.24 -7.09
N THR A 100 7.55 -10.47 -6.89
CA THR A 100 6.76 -9.94 -8.01
C THR A 100 7.53 -8.88 -8.79
N ILE A 101 8.18 -7.93 -8.11
CA ILE A 101 8.98 -6.89 -8.78
C ILE A 101 10.08 -7.53 -9.62
N GLN A 102 10.80 -8.53 -9.09
CA GLN A 102 11.87 -9.23 -9.83
C GLN A 102 11.38 -9.93 -11.11
N SER A 103 10.08 -10.21 -11.24
CA SER A 103 9.50 -10.81 -12.45
C SER A 103 9.19 -9.81 -13.56
N LEU A 104 9.29 -8.51 -13.26
CA LEU A 104 9.02 -7.43 -14.21
C LEU A 104 10.31 -6.94 -14.89
N PRO A 105 10.24 -6.37 -16.11
CA PRO A 105 11.40 -5.77 -16.76
C PRO A 105 12.03 -4.68 -15.89
N ASP A 106 13.36 -4.62 -15.82
CA ASP A 106 14.07 -3.70 -14.92
C ASP A 106 13.75 -2.23 -15.16
N SER A 107 13.42 -1.86 -16.40
CA SER A 107 13.03 -0.50 -16.79
C SER A 107 11.62 -0.11 -16.39
N THR A 108 10.79 -1.04 -15.91
CA THR A 108 9.39 -0.78 -15.55
C THR A 108 9.29 -0.19 -14.15
N PRO A 109 8.77 1.05 -13.98
CA PRO A 109 8.41 1.58 -12.68
C PRO A 109 7.28 0.77 -12.07
N VAL A 110 7.35 0.50 -10.77
CA VAL A 110 6.35 -0.31 -10.06
C VAL A 110 5.67 0.51 -8.98
N LEU A 111 4.34 0.52 -8.99
CA LEU A 111 3.51 0.95 -7.87
C LEU A 111 3.15 -0.28 -7.04
N VAL A 112 3.41 -0.26 -5.74
CA VAL A 112 2.93 -1.29 -4.81
C VAL A 112 1.86 -0.69 -3.92
N THR A 113 0.73 -1.37 -3.80
CA THR A 113 -0.36 -1.04 -2.88
C THR A 113 -1.00 -2.29 -2.27
N THR A 114 -2.03 -2.14 -1.46
CA THR A 114 -2.69 -3.22 -0.71
C THR A 114 -4.17 -3.32 -1.07
N ALA A 115 -4.73 -4.53 -1.00
CA ALA A 115 -6.12 -4.80 -1.36
C ALA A 115 -7.14 -4.28 -0.33
N ASP A 116 -6.70 -3.91 0.87
CA ASP A 116 -7.53 -3.33 1.94
C ASP A 116 -7.63 -1.79 1.85
N HIS A 117 -7.08 -1.18 0.80
CA HIS A 117 -7.18 0.25 0.54
C HIS A 117 -8.48 0.59 -0.22
N ALA A 118 -9.63 0.25 0.37
CA ALA A 118 -10.94 0.29 -0.32
C ALA A 118 -11.41 1.70 -0.75
N LEU A 119 -10.82 2.77 -0.21
CA LEU A 119 -11.11 4.16 -0.58
C LEU A 119 -10.19 4.71 -1.68
N LEU A 120 -9.24 3.91 -2.18
CA LEU A 120 -8.34 4.30 -3.26
C LEU A 120 -9.14 4.74 -4.49
N THR A 121 -8.65 5.79 -5.16
CA THR A 121 -9.26 6.33 -6.38
C THR A 121 -8.19 6.51 -7.46
N ALA A 122 -8.61 6.54 -8.72
CA ALA A 122 -7.73 6.82 -9.85
C ALA A 122 -6.98 8.16 -9.70
N GLU A 123 -7.64 9.18 -9.13
CA GLU A 123 -7.03 10.49 -8.86
C GLU A 123 -5.86 10.39 -7.86
N MET A 124 -6.04 9.65 -6.77
CA MET A 124 -4.98 9.44 -5.77
C MET A 124 -3.79 8.70 -6.38
N VAL A 125 -4.06 7.68 -7.21
CA VAL A 125 -3.04 6.91 -7.92
C VAL A 125 -2.27 7.81 -8.89
N ASP A 126 -2.99 8.54 -9.75
CA ASP A 126 -2.40 9.47 -10.72
C ASP A 126 -1.54 10.54 -10.02
N TYR A 127 -2.05 11.12 -8.93
CA TYR A 127 -1.34 12.13 -8.15
C TYR A 127 -0.04 11.57 -7.58
N PHE A 128 -0.11 10.39 -6.94
CA PHE A 128 1.06 9.73 -6.36
C PHE A 128 2.08 9.37 -7.44
N CYS A 129 1.67 8.72 -8.51
CA CYS A 129 2.56 8.27 -9.58
C CYS A 129 3.23 9.46 -10.31
N SER A 130 2.48 10.52 -10.58
CA SER A 130 3.03 11.76 -11.17
C SER A 130 4.05 12.40 -10.22
N GLY A 131 3.72 12.57 -8.94
CA GLY A 131 4.63 13.11 -7.93
C GLY A 131 5.88 12.25 -7.74
N ALA A 132 5.72 10.93 -7.72
CA ALA A 132 6.82 9.99 -7.58
C ALA A 132 7.78 10.10 -8.76
N ARG A 133 7.26 10.16 -9.99
CA ARG A 133 8.06 10.37 -11.21
C ARG A 133 8.78 11.71 -11.21
N GLY A 134 8.10 12.78 -10.78
CA GLY A 134 8.65 14.14 -10.73
C GLY A 134 9.71 14.35 -9.65
N SER A 135 9.80 13.46 -8.67
CA SER A 135 10.70 13.63 -7.51
C SER A 135 12.18 13.37 -7.82
N GLY A 136 12.49 12.65 -8.91
CA GLY A 136 13.86 12.23 -9.25
C GLY A 136 14.46 11.22 -8.25
N LYS A 137 13.62 10.56 -7.45
CA LYS A 137 14.00 9.57 -6.44
C LYS A 137 13.87 8.14 -7.00
N ASP A 138 14.58 7.21 -6.39
CA ASP A 138 14.58 5.81 -6.78
C ASP A 138 13.39 5.06 -6.13
N VAL A 139 13.08 5.40 -4.88
CA VAL A 139 11.95 4.85 -4.12
C VAL A 139 11.17 5.97 -3.47
N VAL A 140 9.84 5.91 -3.57
CA VAL A 140 8.95 6.95 -3.04
C VAL A 140 7.84 6.33 -2.21
N VAL A 141 7.54 6.92 -1.06
CA VAL A 141 6.41 6.50 -0.20
C VAL A 141 5.30 7.55 -0.22
N GLY A 142 4.04 7.11 -0.29
CA GLY A 142 2.88 7.98 -0.18
C GLY A 142 2.55 8.23 1.28
N LEU A 143 2.46 9.49 1.68
CA LEU A 143 2.11 9.91 3.03
C LEU A 143 0.99 10.95 3.00
N ALA A 144 0.16 10.97 4.04
CA ALA A 144 -0.76 12.07 4.31
C ALA A 144 -0.43 12.70 5.66
N LEU A 145 -0.73 13.99 5.81
CA LEU A 145 -0.63 14.64 7.11
C LEU A 145 -1.70 14.06 8.03
N HIS A 146 -1.28 13.60 9.22
CA HIS A 146 -2.19 13.04 10.21
C HIS A 146 -3.28 14.05 10.62
N GLU A 147 -2.94 15.34 10.69
CA GLU A 147 -3.91 16.40 10.97
C GLU A 147 -5.06 16.44 9.94
N LEU A 148 -4.77 16.30 8.64
CA LEU A 148 -5.78 16.25 7.58
C LEU A 148 -6.69 15.03 7.75
N VAL A 149 -6.12 13.89 8.13
CA VAL A 149 -6.86 12.66 8.41
C VAL A 149 -7.78 12.84 9.60
N THR A 150 -7.26 13.32 10.73
CA THR A 150 -8.06 13.50 11.96
C THR A 150 -9.09 14.62 11.86
N ALA A 151 -8.84 15.65 11.05
CA ALA A 151 -9.79 16.74 10.84
C ALA A 151 -11.03 16.23 10.07
N LYS A 152 -10.85 15.31 9.12
CA LYS A 152 -11.94 14.74 8.33
C LYS A 152 -12.59 13.52 8.99
N TYR A 153 -11.80 12.69 9.68
CA TYR A 153 -12.21 11.42 10.30
C TYR A 153 -11.75 11.36 11.77
N PRO A 154 -12.30 12.17 12.68
CA PRO A 154 -11.84 12.26 14.07
C PRO A 154 -11.98 10.94 14.85
N GLU A 155 -12.87 10.05 14.43
CA GLU A 155 -13.09 8.72 15.00
C GLU A 155 -11.95 7.73 14.70
N THR A 156 -11.08 8.02 13.74
CA THR A 156 -10.01 7.10 13.35
C THR A 156 -8.86 7.09 14.36
N LYS A 157 -8.35 5.90 14.69
CA LYS A 157 -7.19 5.72 15.59
C LYS A 157 -5.92 5.39 14.81
N ARG A 158 -5.71 6.04 13.66
CA ARG A 158 -4.57 5.73 12.78
C ARG A 158 -3.25 5.91 13.52
N THR A 159 -2.36 4.95 13.28
CA THR A 159 -0.99 5.06 13.79
C THR A 159 -0.26 6.14 13.01
N ALA A 160 0.11 7.22 13.70
CA ALA A 160 0.92 8.29 13.13
C ALA A 160 2.42 7.99 13.29
N ILE A 161 3.18 8.26 12.23
CA ILE A 161 4.63 8.38 12.29
C ILE A 161 4.94 9.78 12.80
N GLN A 162 5.45 9.89 14.03
CA GLN A 162 5.79 11.17 14.65
C GLN A 162 7.22 11.60 14.27
N LEU A 163 7.33 12.75 13.61
CA LEU A 163 8.58 13.39 13.18
C LEU A 163 8.68 14.81 13.77
N ALA A 164 9.84 15.47 13.66
CA ALA A 164 10.02 16.83 14.19
C ALA A 164 9.14 17.87 13.50
N ASP A 165 8.85 17.67 12.22
CA ASP A 165 8.14 18.60 11.33
C ASP A 165 6.66 18.24 11.13
N GLY A 166 6.18 17.16 11.76
CA GLY A 166 4.78 16.77 11.65
C GLY A 166 4.50 15.33 12.06
N SER A 167 3.23 14.97 11.96
CA SER A 167 2.76 13.59 12.11
C SER A 167 2.18 13.13 10.79
N TYR A 168 2.60 11.96 10.33
CA TYR A 168 2.27 11.46 9.00
C TYR A 168 1.63 10.07 9.08
N CYS A 169 0.70 9.79 8.17
CA CYS A 169 0.09 8.48 8.00
C CYS A 169 0.56 7.87 6.68
N SER A 170 0.88 6.57 6.69
CA SER A 170 1.14 5.80 5.47
C SER A 170 -0.12 5.77 4.61
N CYS A 171 0.05 5.98 3.30
CA CYS A 171 -1.03 5.81 2.33
C CYS A 171 -1.03 4.45 1.63
N ASN A 172 -0.18 3.51 2.07
CA ASN A 172 0.02 2.21 1.42
C ASN A 172 0.27 2.31 -0.10
N LEU A 173 1.01 3.34 -0.50
CA LEU A 173 1.45 3.57 -1.87
C LEU A 173 2.98 3.64 -1.85
N PHE A 174 3.64 2.76 -2.61
CA PHE A 174 5.08 2.67 -2.68
C PHE A 174 5.52 2.63 -4.14
N GLY A 175 6.30 3.61 -4.58
CA GLY A 175 6.84 3.68 -5.93
C GLY A 175 8.27 3.18 -5.97
N PHE A 176 8.58 2.31 -6.94
CA PHE A 176 9.92 1.84 -7.28
C PHE A 176 10.21 2.30 -8.71
N LEU A 177 11.06 3.33 -8.86
CA LEU A 177 11.13 4.14 -10.07
C LEU A 177 12.28 3.73 -10.99
N THR A 178 13.35 3.18 -10.43
CA THR A 178 14.57 2.82 -11.17
C THR A 178 14.87 1.33 -11.06
N PRO A 179 15.71 0.77 -11.95
CA PRO A 179 16.20 -0.60 -11.82
C PRO A 179 16.81 -0.90 -10.43
N GLU A 180 17.56 0.05 -9.87
CA GLU A 180 18.24 -0.09 -8.58
C GLU A 180 17.24 -0.13 -7.41
N ALA A 181 16.07 0.51 -7.57
CA ALA A 181 15.02 0.56 -6.56
C ALA A 181 14.55 -0.84 -6.11
N ARG A 182 14.71 -1.85 -6.96
CA ARG A 182 14.40 -3.26 -6.67
C ARG A 182 15.17 -3.79 -5.45
N SER A 183 16.37 -3.28 -5.23
CA SER A 183 17.16 -3.59 -4.02
C SER A 183 16.51 -3.08 -2.73
N ALA A 184 15.64 -2.07 -2.79
CA ALA A 184 14.86 -1.63 -1.63
C ALA A 184 13.82 -2.68 -1.21
N ALA A 185 13.21 -3.40 -2.15
CA ALA A 185 12.32 -4.52 -1.81
C ALA A 185 13.09 -5.63 -1.09
N HIS A 186 14.34 -5.88 -1.50
CA HIS A 186 15.24 -6.80 -0.81
C HIS A 186 15.57 -6.32 0.62
N PHE A 187 15.88 -5.03 0.78
CA PHE A 187 16.12 -4.42 2.09
C PHE A 187 14.88 -4.51 3.00
N TRP A 188 13.69 -4.20 2.48
CA TRP A 188 12.43 -4.31 3.20
C TRP A 188 12.21 -5.73 3.71
N ARG A 189 12.42 -6.74 2.86
CA ARG A 189 12.36 -8.15 3.23
C ARG A 189 13.31 -8.51 4.38
N LYS A 190 14.55 -8.01 4.33
CA LYS A 190 15.53 -8.22 5.40
C LYS A 190 15.06 -7.60 6.72
N VAL A 191 14.56 -6.36 6.70
CA VAL A 191 14.06 -5.67 7.90
C VAL A 191 12.84 -6.38 8.50
N GLU A 192 11.88 -6.80 7.68
CA GLU A 192 10.69 -7.51 8.16
C GLU A 192 11.04 -8.87 8.79
N SER A 193 11.98 -9.62 8.22
CA SER A 193 12.44 -10.89 8.79
C SER A 193 13.08 -10.71 10.19
N GLN A 194 13.73 -9.57 10.42
CA GLN A 194 14.33 -9.22 11.71
C GLN A 194 13.28 -8.79 12.73
N ARG A 195 12.15 -8.19 12.28
CA ARG A 195 11.01 -7.85 13.13
C ARG A 195 10.52 -9.06 13.93
N LYS A 196 10.47 -10.25 13.31
CA LYS A 196 10.05 -11.50 13.97
C LYS A 196 11.00 -11.98 15.08
N LYS A 197 12.31 -11.67 15.00
CA LYS A 197 13.31 -12.08 16.01
C LYS A 197 13.32 -11.19 17.26
N THR A 198 12.86 -9.95 17.15
CA THR A 198 12.89 -8.94 18.23
C THR A 198 11.53 -8.79 18.96
N LEU A 199 10.57 -9.69 18.68
CA LEU A 199 9.19 -9.64 19.20
C LEU A 199 9.03 -9.74 20.73
N ARG A 200 10.10 -9.93 21.50
CA ARG A 200 9.99 -10.06 22.96
C ARG A 200 9.99 -8.75 23.75
N VAL A 201 10.23 -7.59 23.12
CA VAL A 201 10.41 -6.30 23.86
C VAL A 201 9.52 -5.14 23.38
N ILE A 202 8.86 -5.21 22.21
CA ILE A 202 8.21 -4.03 21.61
C ILE A 202 6.82 -4.37 21.03
N ALA A 203 5.93 -4.94 21.84
CA ALA A 203 4.51 -5.04 21.50
C ALA A 203 3.81 -3.76 21.98
N GLY A 204 3.42 -2.89 21.04
CA GLY A 204 2.57 -1.73 21.32
C GLY A 204 3.03 -0.40 20.72
N PHE A 205 4.33 -0.21 20.44
CA PHE A 205 4.87 1.10 20.05
C PHE A 205 5.41 1.21 18.61
N GLY A 206 5.61 0.08 17.92
CA GLY A 206 6.25 0.06 16.59
C GLY A 206 7.76 0.32 16.67
N TRP A 207 8.56 -0.57 16.10
CA TRP A 207 10.03 -0.47 16.11
C TRP A 207 10.56 0.84 15.48
N LEU A 208 9.83 1.37 14.49
CA LEU A 208 10.16 2.61 13.79
C LEU A 208 10.02 3.82 14.72
N ASN A 209 8.95 3.89 15.53
CA ASN A 209 8.76 4.99 16.49
C ASN A 209 9.78 4.94 17.63
N LEU A 210 10.16 3.74 18.10
CA LEU A 210 11.22 3.62 19.10
C LEU A 210 12.59 4.05 18.54
N LEU A 211 12.90 3.66 17.30
CA LEU A 211 14.12 4.07 16.60
C LEU A 211 14.14 5.59 16.35
N LEU A 212 13.03 6.17 15.89
CA LEU A 212 12.88 7.61 15.66
C LEU A 212 12.93 8.40 16.97
N TYR A 213 12.33 7.88 18.06
CA TYR A 213 12.44 8.45 19.40
C TYR A 213 13.89 8.49 19.90
N LEU A 214 14.64 7.40 19.74
CA LEU A 214 16.06 7.33 20.11
C LEU A 214 16.96 8.20 19.20
N LEU A 215 16.52 8.49 17.98
CA LEU A 215 17.21 9.32 16.99
C LEU A 215 16.82 10.80 17.03
N LYS A 216 16.18 11.26 18.11
CA LYS A 216 15.70 12.64 18.34
C LYS A 216 14.64 13.14 17.35
N ARG A 217 13.80 12.25 16.82
CA ARG A 217 12.66 12.58 15.94
C ARG A 217 13.08 13.49 14.77
N PRO A 218 13.81 12.99 13.76
CA PRO A 218 14.21 13.81 12.61
C PRO A 218 13.00 14.41 11.89
N SER A 219 13.22 15.42 11.03
CA SER A 219 12.21 15.82 10.04
C SER A 219 11.97 14.69 9.02
N LEU A 220 10.90 14.80 8.22
CA LEU A 220 10.62 13.84 7.14
C LEU A 220 11.80 13.74 6.16
N GLU A 221 12.33 14.88 5.75
CA GLU A 221 13.46 14.94 4.83
C GLU A 221 14.71 14.28 5.43
N GLU A 222 15.09 14.64 6.66
CA GLU A 222 16.23 14.03 7.36
C GLU A 222 16.04 12.52 7.56
N GLY A 223 14.82 12.08 7.88
CA GLY A 223 14.47 10.67 8.01
C GLY A 223 14.68 9.90 6.71
N LEU A 224 14.21 10.46 5.60
CA LEU A 224 14.36 9.89 4.25
C LEU A 224 15.82 9.92 3.79
N GLU A 225 16.61 10.95 4.11
CA GLU A 225 18.05 10.99 3.83
C GLU A 225 18.81 9.90 4.59
N ARG A 226 18.51 9.71 5.87
CA ARG A 226 19.12 8.63 6.67
C ARG A 226 18.78 7.26 6.11
N ILE A 227 17.52 7.05 5.71
CA ILE A 227 17.11 5.83 5.01
C ILE A 227 17.88 5.68 3.71
N SER A 228 17.99 6.76 2.93
CA SER A 228 18.69 6.79 1.64
C SER A 228 20.15 6.34 1.78
N HIS A 229 20.87 6.89 2.75
CA HIS A 229 22.25 6.48 3.06
C HIS A 229 22.36 5.01 3.48
N ARG A 230 21.38 4.49 4.21
CA ARG A 230 21.39 3.11 4.70
C ARG A 230 21.10 2.08 3.62
N ILE A 231 20.25 2.42 2.65
CA ILE A 231 19.84 1.53 1.56
C ILE A 231 20.65 1.75 0.27
N GLY A 232 21.41 2.85 0.19
CA GLY A 232 22.19 3.20 -1.01
C GLY A 232 21.32 3.66 -2.18
N LEU A 233 20.12 4.18 -1.92
CA LEU A 233 19.16 4.65 -2.92
C LEU A 233 18.61 6.01 -2.49
N ARG A 234 18.11 6.80 -3.44
CA ARG A 234 17.43 8.07 -3.16
C ARG A 234 15.98 7.76 -2.77
N ALA A 235 15.68 7.83 -1.48
CA ALA A 235 14.32 7.73 -0.98
C ALA A 235 13.64 9.11 -0.98
N GLY A 236 12.33 9.13 -1.20
CA GLY A 236 11.49 10.31 -1.12
C GLY A 236 10.09 10.01 -0.59
N ALA A 237 9.30 11.07 -0.42
CA ALA A 237 7.89 10.96 -0.12
C ALA A 237 7.08 11.87 -1.03
N VAL A 238 5.84 11.47 -1.32
CA VAL A 238 4.81 12.33 -1.89
C VAL A 238 3.76 12.54 -0.81
N LEU A 239 3.50 13.80 -0.47
CA LEU A 239 2.42 14.17 0.43
C LEU A 239 1.11 14.24 -0.36
N LEU A 240 0.21 13.29 -0.11
CA LEU A 240 -1.12 13.23 -0.70
C LEU A 240 -2.05 14.19 0.06
N PRO A 241 -2.77 15.09 -0.65
CA PRO A 241 -3.76 15.98 -0.03
C PRO A 241 -5.10 15.27 0.25
N PHE A 242 -5.12 13.93 0.18
CA PHE A 242 -6.31 13.11 0.29
C PHE A 242 -6.30 12.35 1.61
N PRO A 243 -7.12 12.75 2.61
CA PRO A 243 -7.24 12.03 3.88
C PRO A 243 -7.57 10.54 3.69
N GLU A 244 -8.43 10.23 2.73
CA GLU A 244 -8.86 8.87 2.41
C GLU A 244 -7.73 7.96 1.96
N ALA A 245 -6.66 8.52 1.37
CA ALA A 245 -5.52 7.72 0.94
C ALA A 245 -4.78 7.08 2.14
N ALA A 246 -4.97 7.60 3.35
CA ALA A 246 -4.38 7.07 4.57
C ALA A 246 -5.30 6.12 5.34
N VAL A 247 -6.49 5.80 4.80
CA VAL A 247 -7.49 4.94 5.44
C VAL A 247 -7.53 3.58 4.75
N ASP A 248 -7.04 2.56 5.45
CA ASP A 248 -7.17 1.16 5.09
C ASP A 248 -8.07 0.43 6.11
N VAL A 249 -8.55 -0.75 5.74
CA VAL A 249 -9.39 -1.58 6.62
C VAL A 249 -8.51 -2.59 7.34
N ASP A 250 -8.10 -2.30 8.57
CA ASP A 250 -7.35 -3.24 9.43
C ASP A 250 -8.17 -3.78 10.61
N SER A 251 -9.27 -3.10 10.94
CA SER A 251 -10.16 -3.45 12.05
C SER A 251 -11.62 -3.30 11.68
N PHE A 252 -12.51 -3.86 12.50
CA PHE A 252 -13.95 -3.70 12.33
C PHE A 252 -14.41 -2.23 12.41
N SER A 253 -13.73 -1.40 13.23
CA SER A 253 -14.00 0.05 13.26
C SER A 253 -13.60 0.73 11.96
N ASP A 254 -12.48 0.33 11.36
CA ASP A 254 -12.06 0.88 10.08
C ASP A 254 -13.03 0.46 8.97
N TRP A 255 -13.48 -0.80 8.99
CA TRP A 255 -14.47 -1.29 8.03
C TRP A 255 -15.77 -0.48 8.07
N LYS A 256 -16.31 -0.22 9.28
CA LYS A 256 -17.51 0.62 9.46
C LYS A 256 -17.30 2.06 8.98
N LEU A 257 -16.14 2.65 9.28
CA LEU A 257 -15.79 3.99 8.82
C LEU A 257 -15.78 4.03 7.28
N VAL A 258 -15.07 3.11 6.65
CA VAL A 258 -14.96 3.01 5.20
C VAL A 258 -16.33 2.79 4.54
N GLU A 259 -17.17 1.92 5.10
CA GLU A 259 -18.56 1.72 4.68
C GLU A 259 -19.35 3.04 4.69
N SER A 260 -19.28 3.79 5.80
CA SER A 260 -19.97 5.09 5.91
C SER A 260 -19.49 6.11 4.88
N ILE A 261 -18.18 6.14 4.60
CA ILE A 261 -17.59 7.06 3.62
C ILE A 261 -18.09 6.72 2.22
N VAL A 262 -18.13 5.44 1.88
CA VAL A 262 -18.61 4.97 0.58
C VAL A 262 -20.10 5.26 0.40
N ALA A 263 -20.93 4.99 1.41
CA ALA A 263 -22.35 5.28 1.37
C ALA A 263 -22.63 6.78 1.08
N ASN A 264 -21.85 7.67 1.69
CA ASN A 264 -21.96 9.12 1.50
C ASN A 264 -21.46 9.61 0.14
N ARG A 265 -20.68 8.81 -0.61
CA ARG A 265 -20.24 9.15 -1.98
C ARG A 265 -21.28 8.76 -3.04
N THR A 266 -22.14 7.80 -2.71
CA THR A 266 -23.15 7.24 -3.63
C THR A 266 -24.55 7.83 -3.45
N GLY A 267 -24.79 8.57 -2.36
CA GLY A 267 -26.03 9.32 -2.11
C GLY A 267 -25.91 10.76 -2.56
#